data_AF-A0A381YP07-F1
#
_entry.id   AF-A0A381YP07-F1
#
_cell.length_a   1.000
_cell.length_b   1.000
_cell.length_c   1.000
_cell.angle_alpha   90.00
_cell.angle_beta   90.00
_cell.angle_gamma   90.00
#
_symmetry.space_group_name_H-M   'P 1'
#
loop_
_entity.id
_entity.type
_entity.pdbx_description
1 polymer ?
#
loop_
_entity_poly.entity_id
_entity_poly.type
_entity_poly.pdbx_seq_one_letter_code
_entity_poly.pdbx_strand_id
1 'polypeptide(L)'
;VGYNLGFAATVCLACALVVSTAAVSLLDRQERNAALDKQKNVLLAAGLASEDESLGTDEMVVRFASITQRVISVSTGRGVE
;
A
#
# COMPACT_ATOMS: atom_id res chain seq x y z
N VAL A 1 -29.88 -17.45 30.62
CA VAL A 1 -29.97 -16.52 29.47
C VAL A 1 -29.04 -15.32 29.61
N GLY A 2 -29.05 -14.58 30.74
CA GLY A 2 -28.19 -13.40 30.92
C GLY A 2 -26.67 -13.65 30.84
N TYR A 3 -26.18 -14.78 31.37
CA TYR A 3 -24.76 -15.16 31.29
C TYR A 3 -24.24 -15.26 29.85
N ASN A 4 -24.97 -15.94 28.97
CA ASN A 4 -24.56 -16.14 27.58
C ASN A 4 -24.51 -14.81 26.79
N LEU A 5 -25.47 -13.92 27.02
CA LEU A 5 -25.47 -12.59 26.40
C LEU A 5 -24.27 -11.74 26.86
N GLY A 6 -23.96 -11.74 28.16
CA GLY A 6 -22.82 -11.00 28.70
C GLY A 6 -21.48 -11.54 28.19
N PHE A 7 -21.33 -12.86 28.16
CA PHE A 7 -20.14 -13.53 27.63
C PHE A 7 -19.91 -13.18 26.16
N ALA A 8 -20.94 -13.35 25.31
CA ALA A 8 -20.85 -13.05 23.89
C ALA A 8 -20.51 -11.57 23.64
N ALA A 9 -21.18 -10.64 24.33
CA ALA A 9 -20.91 -9.22 24.18
C ALA A 9 -19.45 -8.86 24.53
N THR A 10 -18.90 -9.48 25.58
CA THR A 10 -17.53 -9.22 26.03
C THR A 10 -16.51 -9.70 25.01
N VAL A 11 -16.68 -10.93 24.50
CA VAL A 11 -15.79 -11.49 23.48
C VAL A 11 -15.86 -10.69 22.18
N CYS A 12 -17.07 -10.30 21.75
CA CYS A 12 -17.25 -9.47 20.56
C CYS A 12 -16.53 -8.12 20.67
N LEU A 13 -16.65 -7.45 21.81
CA LEU A 13 -15.99 -6.16 22.03
C LEU A 13 -14.47 -6.30 22.07
N ALA A 14 -13.96 -7.30 22.78
CA ALA A 14 -12.53 -7.57 22.86
C ALA A 14 -11.93 -7.87 21.48
N CYS A 15 -12.55 -8.77 20.70
CA CYS A 15 -12.08 -9.10 19.35
C CYS A 15 -12.16 -7.91 18.40
N ALA A 16 -13.23 -7.10 18.45
CA ALA A 16 -13.35 -5.91 17.60
C ALA A 16 -12.25 -4.88 17.88
N LEU A 17 -11.90 -4.66 19.15
CA LEU A 17 -10.80 -3.77 19.54
C LEU A 17 -9.45 -4.30 19.03
N VAL A 18 -9.17 -5.59 19.18
CA VAL A 18 -7.90 -6.19 18.73
C VAL A 18 -7.75 -6.12 17.21
N VAL A 19 -8.78 -6.48 16.45
CA VAL A 19 -8.72 -6.49 14.98
C VAL A 19 -8.61 -5.07 14.42
N SER A 20 -9.39 -4.12 14.96
CA SER A 20 -9.34 -2.72 14.50
C SER A 20 -8.00 -2.05 14.80
N THR A 21 -7.41 -2.29 15.98
CA THR A 21 -6.09 -1.75 16.33
C THR A 21 -4.98 -2.32 15.45
N ALA A 22 -4.99 -3.63 15.18
CA ALA A 22 -4.04 -4.26 14.26
C ALA A 22 -4.15 -3.67 12.84
N ALA A 23 -5.37 -3.47 12.34
CA ALA A 23 -5.58 -2.92 11.01
C ALA A 23 -4.98 -1.51 10.85
N VAL A 24 -5.21 -0.62 11.83
CA VAL A 24 -4.70 0.77 11.76
C VAL A 24 -3.20 0.85 12.01
N SER A 25 -2.67 0.08 12.97
CA SER A 25 -1.24 0.14 13.31
C SER A 25 -0.33 -0.35 12.18
N LEU A 26 -0.79 -1.29 11.35
CA LEU A 26 -0.01 -1.80 10.22
C LEU A 26 -0.26 -1.03 8.91
N LEU A 27 -1.28 -0.18 8.85
CA LEU A 27 -1.66 0.52 7.63
C LEU A 27 -0.52 1.42 7.10
N ASP A 28 0.12 2.21 7.96
CA ASP A 28 1.28 3.06 7.60
C ASP A 28 2.39 2.25 6.90
N ARG A 29 2.70 1.08 7.44
CA ARG A 29 3.75 0.20 6.89
C ARG A 29 3.34 -0.38 5.55
N GLN A 30 2.08 -0.78 5.42
CA GLN A 30 1.54 -1.32 4.17
C GLN A 30 1.50 -0.27 3.07
N GLU A 31 1.07 0.95 3.38
CA GLU A 31 1.04 2.06 2.41
C GLU A 31 2.43 2.41 1.89
N ARG A 32 3.42 2.49 2.79
CA ARG A 32 4.82 2.75 2.42
C ARG A 32 5.40 1.65 1.53
N ASN A 33 5.21 0.39 1.91
CA ASN A 33 5.70 -0.74 1.12
C ASN A 33 4.97 -0.82 -0.24
N ALA A 34 3.67 -0.55 -0.28
CA ALA A 34 2.90 -0.53 -1.51
C ALA A 34 3.34 0.61 -2.45
N ALA A 35 3.72 1.77 -1.91
CA ALA A 35 4.28 2.86 -2.71
C ALA A 35 5.62 2.47 -3.33
N LEU A 36 6.51 1.84 -2.56
CA LEU A 36 7.80 1.34 -3.05
C LEU A 36 7.62 0.23 -4.09
N ASP A 37 6.69 -0.69 -3.87
CA ASP A 37 6.38 -1.76 -4.82
C ASP A 37 5.84 -1.21 -6.15
N LYS A 38 4.96 -0.20 -6.10
CA LYS A 38 4.51 0.52 -7.30
C LYS A 38 5.68 1.16 -8.06
N GLN A 39 6.58 1.84 -7.36
CA GLN A 39 7.76 2.43 -8.00
C GLN A 39 8.61 1.35 -8.66
N LYS A 40 8.93 0.26 -7.94
CA LYS A 40 9.69 -0.88 -8.48
C LYS A 40 9.04 -1.44 -9.75
N ASN A 41 7.74 -1.69 -9.72
CA ASN A 41 7.01 -2.23 -10.88
C ASN A 41 7.01 -1.27 -12.07
N VAL A 42 6.95 0.04 -11.84
CA VAL A 42 7.10 1.05 -12.91
C VAL A 42 8.51 1.04 -13.49
N LEU A 43 9.57 0.91 -12.68
CA LEU A 43 10.95 0.79 -13.17
C LEU A 43 11.12 -0.48 -14.03
N LEU A 44 10.58 -1.61 -13.57
CA LEU A 44 10.62 -2.89 -14.31
C LEU A 44 9.89 -2.75 -15.66
N ALA A 45 8.69 -2.18 -15.66
CA ALA A 45 7.91 -1.97 -16.88
C ALA A 45 8.58 -0.98 -17.87
N ALA A 46 9.33 0.00 -17.36
CA ALA A 46 10.10 0.94 -18.16
C ALA A 46 11.44 0.35 -18.66
N GLY A 47 11.81 -0.86 -18.24
CA GLY A 47 13.11 -1.47 -18.53
C GLY A 47 14.29 -0.78 -17.84
N LEU A 48 14.03 0.00 -16.79
CA LEU A 48 15.02 0.74 -16.00
C LEU A 48 15.50 -0.04 -14.76
N ALA A 49 14.96 -1.23 -14.54
CA ALA A 49 15.37 -2.20 -13.53
C ALA A 49 15.26 -3.62 -14.11
N SER A 50 16.13 -4.53 -13.70
CA SER A 50 16.04 -5.96 -14.05
C SER A 50 15.49 -6.78 -12.87
N GLU A 51 14.77 -7.86 -13.16
CA GLU A 51 14.18 -8.74 -12.13
C GLU A 51 15.22 -9.42 -11.24
N ASP A 52 16.46 -9.60 -11.74
CA ASP A 52 17.62 -10.16 -11.03
C ASP A 52 18.42 -9.11 -10.24
N GLU A 53 18.11 -7.81 -10.39
CA GLU A 53 18.78 -6.74 -9.69
C GLU A 53 18.08 -6.46 -8.35
N SER A 54 18.76 -6.76 -7.25
CA SER A 54 18.31 -6.38 -5.90
C SER A 54 18.55 -4.89 -5.65
N LEU A 55 17.75 -4.04 -6.29
CA LEU A 55 17.79 -2.60 -6.04
C LEU A 55 17.39 -2.30 -4.59
N GLY A 56 18.29 -1.65 -3.85
CA GLY A 56 17.98 -1.11 -2.54
C GLY A 56 16.95 0.02 -2.63
N THR A 57 16.19 0.24 -1.55
CA THR A 57 15.13 1.26 -1.49
C THR A 57 15.60 2.64 -1.93
N ASP A 58 16.78 3.07 -1.49
CA ASP A 58 17.36 4.38 -1.85
C ASP A 58 17.68 4.50 -3.34
N GLU A 59 18.15 3.42 -3.97
CA GLU A 59 18.55 3.43 -5.37
C GLU A 59 17.33 3.44 -6.32
N MET A 60 16.25 2.76 -5.93
CA MET A 60 14.96 2.85 -6.63
C MET A 60 14.42 4.28 -6.65
N VAL A 61 14.52 5.01 -5.52
CA VAL A 61 14.04 6.40 -5.42
C VAL A 61 14.84 7.32 -6.35
N VAL A 62 16.16 7.18 -6.41
CA VAL A 62 17.02 7.98 -7.29
C VAL A 62 16.69 7.72 -8.77
N ARG A 63 16.49 6.45 -9.15
CA ARG A 63 16.14 6.08 -10.53
C ARG A 63 14.74 6.56 -10.91
N PHE A 64 13.77 6.45 -10.00
CA PHE A 64 12.40 6.92 -10.21
C PHE A 64 12.31 8.45 -10.35
N ALA A 65 13.26 9.22 -9.80
CA ALA A 65 13.28 10.68 -9.93
C ALA A 65 13.39 11.17 -11.40
N SER A 66 13.87 10.33 -12.31
CA SER A 66 13.90 10.63 -13.75
C SER A 66 12.54 10.48 -14.46
N ILE A 67 11.54 9.91 -13.78
CA ILE A 67 10.21 9.62 -14.33
C ILE A 67 9.27 10.78 -14.04
N THR A 68 8.64 11.33 -15.08
CA THR A 68 7.62 12.37 -14.94
C THR A 68 6.24 11.74 -14.88
N GLN A 69 5.54 11.91 -13.76
CA GLN A 69 4.16 11.47 -13.61
C GLN A 69 3.21 12.42 -14.36
N ARG A 70 2.42 11.91 -15.31
CA ARG A 70 1.35 12.66 -15.97
C ARG A 70 0.03 11.92 -15.80
N VAL A 71 -1.00 12.61 -15.37
CA VAL A 71 -2.36 12.06 -15.25
C VAL A 71 -3.10 12.30 -16.55
N ILE A 72 -3.64 11.23 -17.14
CA ILE A 72 -4.45 11.30 -18.37
C ILE A 72 -5.89 10.90 -18.08
N SER A 73 -6.83 11.62 -18.68
CA SER A 73 -8.23 11.24 -18.66
C SER A 73 -8.47 10.14 -19.68
N VAL A 74 -8.87 8.95 -19.21
CA VAL A 74 -9.07 7.75 -20.06
C VAL A 74 -10.17 7.96 -21.12
N SER A 75 -11.15 8.83 -20.85
CA SER A 75 -12.26 9.11 -21.78
C SER A 75 -11.91 10.11 -22.89
N THR A 76 -11.01 11.05 -22.62
CA THR A 76 -10.68 12.14 -23.57
C THR A 76 -9.27 12.04 -24.15
N GLY A 77 -8.41 11.18 -23.58
CA GLY A 77 -7.01 11.04 -23.98
C GLY A 77 -6.15 12.27 -23.69
N ARG A 78 -6.69 13.29 -23.02
CA ARG A 78 -5.99 14.53 -22.69
C ARG A 78 -5.39 14.48 -21.29
N GLY A 79 -4.27 15.19 -21.11
CA GLY A 79 -3.72 15.44 -19.79
C GLY A 79 -4.72 16.24 -18.96
N VAL A 80 -5.07 15.71 -17.80
CA VAL A 80 -5.75 16.47 -16.74
C VAL A 80 -4.64 17.04 -15.87
N GLU A 81 -4.48 18.36 -15.93
CA GLU A 81 -3.63 19.10 -14.99
C GLU A 81 -4.35 19.29 -13.66
#